data_AF-A0A1R1B4J0-F1
#
_entry.id   AF-A0A1R1B4J0-F1
#
_cell.length_a   1.000
_cell.length_b   1.000
_cell.length_c   1.000
_cell.angle_alpha   90.00
_cell.angle_beta   90.00
_cell.angle_gamma   90.00
#
_symmetry.space_group_name_H-M   'P 1'
#
loop_
_entity.id
_entity.type
_entity.pdbx_description
1 polymer ?
#
loop_
_entity_poly.entity_id
_entity_poly.type
_entity_poly.pdbx_seq_one_letter_code
_entity_poly.pdbx_strand_id
1 'polypeptide(L)'
;MGTWSTGVFGNDTSCEIKEYFYEQYNRGSEVTQIVSELQEKFTNSLNNTDDRNNVLFALSHCLWETKYLEDSLLEQVAQIIESGSDLTVCEQLGANVQFINQRKKYLHTFISKISVPKSIAKKRVKPPTQFESDYHNGSCLTFQYPSGLYGGIIIIDCAFYRNRGSMRIAFTDIEQHSEPDYNDFLASRLINFSWEGVWGEANKYAAFEGKTARISTYPLSYDHAKERVS
;
A
#
# COMPACT_ATOMS: atom_id res chain seq x y z
N MET A 1 -8.68 14.30 6.45
CA MET A 1 -10.08 13.87 6.26
C MET A 1 -10.18 13.26 4.87
N GLY A 2 -10.40 11.94 4.78
CA GLY A 2 -10.47 11.23 3.50
C GLY A 2 -11.65 11.70 2.66
N THR A 3 -11.44 11.81 1.35
CA THR A 3 -12.50 12.21 0.42
C THR A 3 -13.48 11.04 0.25
N TRP A 4 -14.65 11.16 0.87
CA TRP A 4 -15.75 10.22 0.61
C TRP A 4 -16.17 10.34 -0.84
N SER A 5 -16.09 9.23 -1.58
CA SER A 5 -16.60 9.15 -2.95
C SER A 5 -17.90 8.36 -3.00
N THR A 6 -18.69 8.58 -4.03
CA THR A 6 -19.98 7.92 -4.24
C THR A 6 -19.84 6.49 -4.79
N GLY A 7 -18.62 6.07 -5.12
CA GLY A 7 -18.32 4.73 -5.61
C GLY A 7 -18.20 3.68 -4.49
N VAL A 8 -18.18 2.40 -4.89
CA VAL A 8 -17.99 1.26 -3.97
C VAL A 8 -16.70 1.40 -3.16
N PHE A 9 -15.60 1.81 -3.81
CA PHE A 9 -14.28 2.00 -3.19
C PHE A 9 -14.05 3.44 -2.71
N GLY A 10 -15.10 4.08 -2.21
CA GLY A 10 -15.11 5.49 -1.81
C GLY A 10 -14.90 5.74 -0.31
N ASN A 11 -14.59 4.69 0.46
CA ASN A 11 -14.38 4.73 1.90
C ASN A 11 -13.25 3.77 2.30
N ASP A 12 -12.66 4.00 3.47
CA ASP A 12 -11.49 3.26 3.94
C ASP A 12 -11.76 1.74 4.04
N THR A 13 -12.90 1.34 4.63
CA THR A 13 -13.32 -0.06 4.77
C THR A 13 -13.30 -0.81 3.43
N SER A 14 -13.90 -0.23 2.40
CA SER A 14 -13.98 -0.82 1.06
C SER A 14 -12.61 -0.89 0.36
N CYS A 15 -11.74 0.10 0.59
CA CYS A 15 -10.37 0.11 0.07
C CYS A 15 -9.53 -0.98 0.73
N GLU A 16 -9.62 -1.14 2.05
CA GLU A 16 -8.91 -2.20 2.77
C GLU A 16 -9.32 -3.60 2.29
N ILE A 17 -10.63 -3.83 2.08
CA ILE A 17 -11.13 -5.10 1.53
C ILE A 17 -10.54 -5.36 0.16
N LYS A 18 -10.56 -4.36 -0.72
CA LYS A 18 -10.02 -4.46 -2.08
C LYS A 18 -8.53 -4.78 -2.06
N GLU A 19 -7.76 -4.06 -1.24
CA GLU A 19 -6.32 -4.23 -1.12
C GLU A 19 -5.98 -5.62 -0.60
N TYR A 20 -6.58 -6.02 0.52
CA TYR A 20 -6.37 -7.35 1.10
C TYR A 20 -6.77 -8.47 0.14
N PHE A 21 -7.97 -8.37 -0.45
CA PHE A 21 -8.46 -9.37 -1.40
C PHE A 21 -7.50 -9.56 -2.55
N TYR A 22 -7.10 -8.47 -3.21
CA TYR A 22 -6.21 -8.59 -4.37
C TYR A 22 -4.78 -8.92 -3.97
N GLU A 23 -4.29 -8.54 -2.80
CA GLU A 23 -2.99 -8.98 -2.32
C GLU A 23 -2.95 -10.51 -2.18
N GLN A 24 -3.89 -11.10 -1.45
CA GLN A 24 -3.95 -12.55 -1.27
C GLN A 24 -4.24 -13.28 -2.58
N TYR A 25 -5.15 -12.73 -3.41
CA TYR A 25 -5.40 -13.26 -4.74
C TYR A 25 -4.15 -13.19 -5.63
N ASN A 26 -3.31 -12.18 -5.50
CA ASN A 26 -2.08 -12.09 -6.28
C ASN A 26 -0.99 -13.05 -5.77
N ARG A 27 -0.98 -13.34 -4.47
CA ARG A 27 -0.08 -14.31 -3.83
C ARG A 27 -0.41 -15.77 -4.13
N GLY A 28 -1.60 -16.05 -4.65
CA GLY A 28 -2.01 -17.41 -5.04
C GLY A 28 -3.04 -18.05 -4.12
N SER A 29 -3.51 -17.35 -3.08
CA SER A 29 -4.52 -17.87 -2.15
C SER A 29 -5.83 -18.22 -2.85
N GLU A 30 -6.55 -19.21 -2.34
CA GLU A 30 -7.87 -19.61 -2.83
C GLU A 30 -8.91 -18.57 -2.43
N VAL A 31 -9.85 -18.28 -3.33
CA VAL A 31 -10.81 -17.17 -3.10
C VAL A 31 -11.71 -17.42 -1.90
N THR A 32 -12.11 -18.68 -1.67
CA THR A 32 -12.90 -19.08 -0.50
C THR A 32 -12.19 -18.81 0.82
N GLN A 33 -10.87 -19.04 0.88
CA GLN A 33 -10.05 -18.72 2.05
C GLN A 33 -10.02 -17.20 2.28
N ILE A 34 -9.77 -16.42 1.22
CA ILE A 34 -9.73 -14.94 1.30
C ILE A 34 -11.06 -14.40 1.83
N VAL A 35 -12.19 -14.95 1.37
CA VAL A 35 -13.53 -14.56 1.83
C VAL A 35 -13.70 -14.85 3.32
N SER A 36 -13.31 -16.05 3.78
CA SER A 36 -13.40 -16.42 5.20
C SER A 36 -12.57 -15.47 6.08
N GLU A 37 -11.33 -15.18 5.68
CA GLU A 37 -10.43 -14.26 6.40
C GLU A 37 -11.00 -12.84 6.45
N LEU A 38 -11.58 -12.35 5.35
CA LEU A 38 -12.24 -11.05 5.30
C LEU A 38 -13.50 -11.00 6.17
N GLN A 39 -14.31 -12.05 6.17
CA GLN A 39 -15.49 -12.12 7.03
C GLN A 39 -15.10 -12.06 8.51
N GLU A 40 -14.07 -12.78 8.91
CA GLU A 40 -13.54 -12.72 10.28
C GLU A 40 -13.00 -11.33 10.59
N LYS A 41 -12.10 -10.79 9.77
CA LYS A 41 -11.47 -9.48 9.96
C LYS A 41 -12.48 -8.33 10.04
N PHE A 42 -13.54 -8.38 9.24
CA PHE A 42 -14.57 -7.34 9.16
C PHE A 42 -15.87 -7.73 9.90
N THR A 43 -15.83 -8.69 10.83
CA THR A 43 -17.01 -9.12 11.61
C THR A 43 -17.72 -7.94 12.28
N ASN A 44 -16.96 -7.02 12.88
CA ASN A 44 -17.52 -5.84 13.52
C ASN A 44 -18.22 -4.92 12.52
N SER A 45 -17.61 -4.67 11.36
CA SER A 45 -18.21 -3.86 10.28
C SER A 45 -19.42 -4.54 9.67
N LEU A 46 -19.43 -5.88 9.54
CA LEU A 46 -20.57 -6.65 9.06
C LEU A 46 -21.76 -6.60 10.04
N ASN A 47 -21.48 -6.49 11.34
CA ASN A 47 -22.50 -6.33 12.38
C ASN A 47 -22.91 -4.87 12.63
N ASN A 48 -22.23 -3.91 12.01
CA ASN A 48 -22.55 -2.48 12.09
C ASN A 48 -23.37 -2.06 10.87
N THR A 49 -24.58 -1.52 11.09
CA THR A 49 -25.46 -1.03 10.02
C THR A 49 -24.81 0.04 9.15
N ASP A 50 -23.92 0.84 9.72
CA ASP A 50 -23.30 1.98 9.04
C ASP A 50 -22.23 1.54 8.04
N ASP A 51 -21.57 0.40 8.31
CA ASP A 51 -20.43 -0.10 7.54
C ASP A 51 -20.72 -1.36 6.73
N ARG A 52 -21.71 -2.16 7.13
CA ARG A 52 -21.99 -3.48 6.54
C ARG A 52 -22.14 -3.40 5.02
N ASN A 53 -22.84 -2.40 4.51
CA ASN A 53 -23.08 -2.24 3.08
C ASN A 53 -21.77 -1.98 2.32
N ASN A 54 -20.84 -1.22 2.91
CA ASN A 54 -19.52 -0.97 2.31
C ASN A 54 -18.73 -2.28 2.17
N VAL A 55 -18.82 -3.18 3.16
CA VAL A 55 -18.19 -4.51 3.11
C VAL A 55 -18.79 -5.35 1.99
N LEU A 56 -20.11 -5.47 1.94
CA LEU A 56 -20.82 -6.31 0.97
C LEU A 56 -20.62 -5.83 -0.48
N PHE A 57 -20.64 -4.52 -0.71
CA PHE A 57 -20.38 -3.95 -2.04
C PHE A 57 -18.93 -4.16 -2.50
N ALA A 58 -17.96 -3.97 -1.60
CA ALA A 58 -16.55 -4.18 -1.92
C ALA A 58 -16.25 -5.65 -2.24
N LEU A 59 -16.78 -6.56 -1.40
CA LEU A 59 -16.58 -8.00 -1.56
C LEU A 59 -17.25 -8.52 -2.84
N SER A 60 -18.51 -8.15 -3.10
CA SER A 60 -19.21 -8.54 -4.32
C SER A 60 -18.50 -8.05 -5.59
N HIS A 61 -17.95 -6.84 -5.58
CA HIS A 61 -17.14 -6.36 -6.70
C HIS A 61 -15.88 -7.22 -6.93
N CYS A 62 -15.16 -7.58 -5.87
CA CYS A 62 -13.94 -8.38 -5.97
C CYS A 62 -14.23 -9.82 -6.42
N LEU A 63 -15.30 -10.42 -5.91
CA LEU A 63 -15.76 -11.75 -6.30
C LEU A 63 -16.26 -11.78 -7.75
N TRP A 64 -16.96 -10.74 -8.20
CA TRP A 64 -17.39 -10.64 -9.60
C TRP A 64 -16.18 -10.56 -10.55
N GLU A 65 -15.18 -9.72 -10.22
CA GLU A 65 -13.96 -9.61 -11.02
C GLU A 65 -13.20 -10.94 -11.13
N THR A 66 -13.30 -11.81 -10.11
CA THR A 66 -12.59 -13.10 -10.06
C THR A 66 -13.44 -14.31 -10.47
N LYS A 67 -14.72 -14.11 -10.83
CA LYS A 67 -15.70 -15.17 -11.15
C LYS A 67 -16.09 -16.08 -9.97
N TYR A 68 -16.10 -15.53 -8.76
CA TYR A 68 -16.52 -16.22 -7.52
C TYR A 68 -17.73 -15.55 -6.85
N LEU A 69 -18.44 -14.66 -7.56
CA LEU A 69 -19.66 -14.07 -7.01
C LEU A 69 -20.79 -15.12 -7.03
N GLU A 70 -21.27 -15.46 -5.84
CA GLU A 70 -22.43 -16.34 -5.65
C GLU A 70 -23.75 -15.57 -5.79
N ASP A 71 -24.79 -16.25 -6.28
CA ASP A 71 -26.11 -15.67 -6.49
C ASP A 71 -26.71 -15.13 -5.18
N SER A 72 -26.49 -15.82 -4.05
CA SER A 72 -26.97 -15.40 -2.73
C SER A 72 -26.44 -14.01 -2.31
N LEU A 73 -25.15 -13.75 -2.56
CA LEU A 73 -24.53 -12.45 -2.27
C LEU A 73 -24.99 -11.39 -3.28
N LEU A 74 -25.16 -11.77 -4.56
CA LEU A 74 -25.70 -10.86 -5.57
C LEU A 74 -27.13 -10.41 -5.22
N GLU A 75 -28.00 -11.34 -4.83
CA GLU A 75 -29.37 -11.08 -4.37
C GLU A 75 -29.38 -10.16 -3.14
N GLN A 76 -28.51 -10.42 -2.16
CA GLN A 76 -28.39 -9.56 -0.98
C GLN A 76 -27.98 -8.13 -1.36
N VAL A 77 -27.00 -7.97 -2.25
CA VAL A 77 -26.56 -6.65 -2.73
C VAL A 77 -27.66 -5.96 -3.53
N ALA A 78 -28.38 -6.69 -4.37
CA ALA A 78 -29.53 -6.17 -5.11
C ALA A 78 -30.61 -5.63 -4.17
N GLN A 79 -30.98 -6.40 -3.14
CA GLN A 79 -31.99 -6.00 -2.16
C GLN A 79 -31.60 -4.72 -1.40
N ILE A 80 -30.34 -4.58 -1.01
CA ILE A 80 -29.85 -3.35 -0.33
C ILE A 80 -29.99 -2.13 -1.25
N ILE A 81 -29.66 -2.29 -2.54
CA ILE A 81 -29.71 -1.20 -3.52
C ILE A 81 -31.17 -0.85 -3.86
N GLU A 82 -32.02 -1.84 -4.07
CA GLU A 82 -33.43 -1.66 -4.43
C GLU A 82 -34.26 -1.07 -3.29
N SER A 83 -34.01 -1.52 -2.05
CA SER A 83 -34.67 -0.96 -0.86
C SER A 83 -34.21 0.47 -0.54
N GLY A 84 -33.09 0.92 -1.10
CA GLY A 84 -32.47 2.20 -0.77
C GLY A 84 -31.85 2.24 0.63
N SER A 85 -31.71 1.11 1.31
CA SER A 85 -31.20 1.02 2.68
C SER A 85 -29.84 1.70 2.85
N ASP A 86 -28.95 1.55 1.88
CA ASP A 86 -27.64 2.18 1.88
C ASP A 86 -27.69 3.71 1.74
N LEU A 87 -28.66 4.23 0.98
CA LEU A 87 -28.85 5.67 0.84
C LEU A 87 -29.36 6.27 2.16
N THR A 88 -30.26 5.58 2.86
CA THR A 88 -30.74 5.99 4.18
C THR A 88 -29.60 6.06 5.20
N VAL A 89 -28.69 5.08 5.22
CA VAL A 89 -27.49 5.12 6.07
C VAL A 89 -26.64 6.35 5.73
N CYS A 90 -26.39 6.62 4.44
CA CYS A 90 -25.63 7.79 4.02
C CYS A 90 -26.28 9.10 4.48
N GLU A 91 -27.61 9.23 4.39
CA GLU A 91 -28.36 10.40 4.89
C GLU A 91 -28.21 10.57 6.39
N GLN A 92 -28.31 9.49 7.17
CA GLN A 92 -28.13 9.50 8.63
C GLN A 92 -26.71 9.94 9.04
N LEU A 93 -25.71 9.59 8.24
CA LEU A 93 -24.31 10.03 8.41
C LEU A 93 -24.04 11.45 7.88
N GLY A 94 -25.07 12.17 7.42
CA GLY A 94 -24.98 13.58 7.03
C GLY A 94 -24.65 13.83 5.56
N ALA A 95 -24.79 12.83 4.68
CA ALA A 95 -24.61 13.03 3.25
C ALA A 95 -25.67 13.99 2.68
N ASN A 96 -25.23 14.89 1.79
CA ASN A 96 -26.13 15.85 1.15
C ASN A 96 -26.87 15.22 -0.05
N VAL A 97 -27.93 15.89 -0.51
CA VAL A 97 -28.78 15.45 -1.63
C VAL A 97 -27.98 15.19 -2.92
N GLN A 98 -26.93 15.97 -3.17
CA GLN A 98 -26.08 15.77 -4.36
C GLN A 98 -25.33 14.44 -4.28
N PHE A 99 -24.76 14.10 -3.12
CA PHE A 99 -24.09 12.83 -2.87
C PHE A 99 -25.06 11.66 -3.01
N ILE A 100 -26.24 11.75 -2.40
CA ILE A 100 -27.27 10.69 -2.46
C ILE A 100 -27.68 10.39 -3.90
N ASN A 101 -27.93 11.41 -4.71
CA ASN A 101 -28.29 11.24 -6.13
C ASN A 101 -27.16 10.58 -6.94
N GLN A 102 -25.92 10.99 -6.70
CA GLN A 102 -24.75 10.39 -7.36
C GLN A 102 -24.54 8.94 -6.94
N ARG A 103 -24.64 8.65 -5.63
CA ARG A 103 -24.51 7.29 -5.08
C ARG A 103 -25.59 6.36 -5.61
N LYS A 104 -26.85 6.81 -5.67
CA LYS A 104 -27.96 6.06 -6.28
C LYS A 104 -27.66 5.68 -7.72
N LYS A 105 -27.23 6.65 -8.55
CA LYS A 105 -26.88 6.41 -9.97
C LYS A 105 -25.72 5.42 -10.10
N TYR A 106 -24.71 5.57 -9.25
CA TYR A 106 -23.57 4.66 -9.22
C TYR A 106 -23.99 3.23 -8.85
N LEU A 107 -24.78 3.05 -7.78
CA LEU A 107 -25.24 1.74 -7.32
C LEU A 107 -26.11 1.01 -8.34
N HIS A 108 -27.00 1.72 -9.05
CA HIS A 108 -27.75 1.12 -10.16
C HIS A 108 -26.84 0.66 -11.32
N THR A 109 -25.78 1.43 -11.61
CA THR A 109 -24.77 1.03 -12.61
C THR A 109 -23.96 -0.17 -12.13
N PHE A 110 -23.61 -0.18 -10.84
CA PHE A 110 -22.84 -1.24 -10.21
C PHE A 110 -23.61 -2.57 -10.21
N ILE A 111 -24.88 -2.59 -9.77
CA ILE A 111 -25.67 -3.83 -9.77
C ILE A 111 -25.86 -4.35 -11.20
N SER A 112 -26.21 -3.47 -12.16
CA SER A 112 -26.35 -3.85 -13.57
C SER A 112 -25.08 -4.48 -14.14
N LYS A 113 -23.91 -4.03 -13.69
CA LYS A 113 -22.61 -4.58 -14.08
C LYS A 113 -22.37 -5.96 -13.48
N ILE A 114 -22.57 -6.13 -12.17
CA ILE A 114 -22.24 -7.40 -11.49
C ILE A 114 -23.29 -8.50 -11.73
N SER A 115 -24.51 -8.14 -12.11
CA SER A 115 -25.56 -9.08 -12.54
C SER A 115 -25.24 -9.79 -13.86
N VAL A 116 -24.31 -9.27 -14.66
CA VAL A 116 -23.83 -9.96 -15.86
C VAL A 116 -22.62 -10.80 -15.49
N PRO A 117 -22.65 -12.14 -15.66
CA PRO A 117 -21.52 -13.00 -15.35
C PRO A 117 -20.24 -12.54 -16.06
N LYS A 118 -19.15 -12.43 -15.30
CA LYS A 118 -17.86 -12.06 -15.85
C LYS A 118 -17.35 -13.16 -16.79
N SER A 119 -17.02 -12.82 -18.03
CA SER A 119 -16.55 -13.79 -19.03
C SER A 119 -15.22 -14.42 -18.62
N ILE A 120 -14.24 -13.58 -18.25
CA ILE A 120 -12.86 -13.98 -17.91
C ILE A 120 -12.52 -13.45 -16.52
N ALA A 121 -12.02 -14.34 -15.65
CA ALA A 121 -11.53 -13.96 -14.34
C ALA A 121 -10.34 -13.01 -14.46
N LYS A 122 -10.28 -12.02 -13.56
CA LYS A 122 -9.14 -11.12 -13.45
C LYS A 122 -7.85 -11.92 -13.30
N LYS A 123 -6.85 -11.62 -14.13
CA LYS A 123 -5.55 -12.28 -14.02
C LYS A 123 -4.88 -11.90 -12.70
N ARG A 124 -4.32 -12.91 -12.01
CA ARG A 124 -3.42 -12.68 -10.88
C ARG A 124 -2.20 -11.90 -11.37
N VAL A 125 -1.84 -10.85 -10.64
CA VAL A 125 -0.62 -10.08 -10.85
C VAL A 125 0.40 -10.62 -9.87
N LYS A 126 1.51 -11.20 -10.34
CA LYS A 126 2.52 -11.71 -9.41
C LYS A 126 2.99 -10.57 -8.50
N PRO A 127 3.03 -10.77 -7.16
CA PRO A 127 3.63 -9.79 -6.29
C PRO A 127 5.09 -9.57 -6.74
N PRO A 128 5.60 -8.34 -6.62
CA PRO A 128 6.98 -8.08 -7.01
C PRO A 128 7.90 -8.99 -6.19
N THR A 129 8.83 -9.65 -6.87
CA THR A 129 9.83 -10.49 -6.22
C THR A 129 10.76 -9.60 -5.41
N GLN A 130 10.80 -9.82 -4.10
CA GLN A 130 11.76 -9.18 -3.22
C GLN A 130 13.16 -9.59 -3.64
N PHE A 131 14.07 -8.63 -3.61
CA PHE A 131 15.46 -8.80 -3.99
C PHE A 131 16.32 -8.61 -2.74
N GLU A 132 17.29 -9.49 -2.53
CA GLU A 132 18.24 -9.33 -1.42
C GLU A 132 19.18 -8.17 -1.72
N SER A 133 19.28 -7.24 -0.78
CA SER A 133 20.12 -6.07 -0.84
C SER A 133 21.15 -6.16 0.28
N ASP A 134 22.33 -5.60 0.08
CA ASP A 134 23.34 -5.47 1.14
C ASP A 134 22.88 -4.48 2.23
N TYR A 135 21.91 -3.63 1.89
CA TYR A 135 21.20 -2.78 2.84
C TYR A 135 20.10 -3.55 3.55
N HIS A 136 20.13 -3.53 4.87
CA HIS A 136 19.13 -4.10 5.74
C HIS A 136 18.70 -3.11 6.84
N ASN A 137 17.62 -3.42 7.54
CA ASN A 137 17.21 -2.64 8.69
C ASN A 137 18.36 -2.60 9.71
N GLY A 138 18.72 -1.40 10.18
CA GLY A 138 19.84 -1.15 11.07
C GLY A 138 21.20 -0.92 10.39
N SER A 139 21.33 -1.02 9.06
CA SER A 139 22.60 -0.67 8.41
C SER A 139 22.95 0.80 8.67
N CYS A 140 24.23 1.04 8.94
CA CYS A 140 24.80 2.36 9.19
C CYS A 140 25.60 2.79 7.96
N LEU A 141 25.21 3.90 7.35
CA LEU A 141 25.82 4.44 6.14
C LEU A 141 26.61 5.69 6.48
N THR A 142 27.86 5.74 6.06
CA THR A 142 28.73 6.91 6.18
C THR A 142 28.66 7.73 4.89
N PHE A 143 28.71 9.05 5.03
CA PHE A 143 28.84 9.96 3.89
C PHE A 143 29.75 11.12 4.24
N GLN A 144 30.28 11.80 3.23
CA GLN A 144 31.14 12.96 3.41
C GLN A 144 30.43 14.24 2.94
N TYR A 145 30.42 15.26 3.79
CA TYR A 145 29.97 16.60 3.46
C TYR A 145 30.95 17.28 2.49
N PRO A 146 30.51 18.29 1.71
CA PRO A 146 31.41 19.11 0.90
C PRO A 146 32.54 19.79 1.68
N SER A 147 32.36 19.99 2.99
CA SER A 147 33.37 20.50 3.91
C SER A 147 34.52 19.50 4.19
N GLY A 148 34.36 18.23 3.81
CA GLY A 148 35.29 17.15 4.09
C GLY A 148 35.03 16.41 5.41
N LEU A 149 34.08 16.88 6.23
CA LEU A 149 33.60 16.18 7.42
C LEU A 149 32.73 14.98 7.03
N TYR A 150 32.65 13.99 7.90
CA TYR A 150 31.81 12.82 7.74
C TYR A 150 30.57 12.90 8.61
N GLY A 151 29.48 12.34 8.09
CA GLY A 151 28.23 12.12 8.82
C GLY A 151 27.72 10.69 8.67
N GLY A 152 26.65 10.39 9.41
CA GLY A 152 26.05 9.06 9.47
C GLY A 152 24.54 9.05 9.21
N ILE A 153 24.07 8.03 8.51
CA ILE A 153 22.65 7.71 8.30
C ILE A 153 22.38 6.28 8.77
N ILE A 154 21.23 6.04 9.40
CA ILE A 154 20.78 4.70 9.78
C ILE A 154 19.57 4.32 8.94
N ILE A 155 19.58 3.13 8.36
CA ILE A 155 18.41 2.56 7.70
C ILE A 155 17.46 2.03 8.78
N ILE A 156 16.28 2.63 8.88
CA ILE A 156 15.24 2.20 9.83
C ILE A 156 14.48 1.00 9.26
N ASP A 157 14.11 1.09 7.98
CA ASP A 157 13.33 0.06 7.31
C ASP A 157 13.56 0.10 5.80
N CYS A 158 13.74 -1.05 5.17
CA CYS A 158 13.93 -1.13 3.73
C CYS A 158 13.21 -2.33 3.11
N ALA A 159 12.72 -2.13 1.89
CA ALA A 159 12.14 -3.19 1.07
C ALA A 159 12.59 -2.98 -0.38
N PHE A 160 13.31 -3.95 -0.93
CA PHE A 160 13.81 -3.91 -2.30
C PHE A 160 13.16 -4.99 -3.14
N TYR A 161 12.84 -4.64 -4.37
CA TYR A 161 12.24 -5.52 -5.37
C TYR A 161 12.97 -5.30 -6.68
N ARG A 162 12.87 -6.26 -7.60
CA ARG A 162 13.64 -6.29 -8.87
C ARG A 162 13.73 -4.96 -9.64
N ASN A 163 12.70 -4.10 -9.58
CA ASN A 163 12.65 -2.80 -10.27
C ASN A 163 12.16 -1.63 -9.41
N ARG A 164 11.99 -1.82 -8.10
CA ARG A 164 11.54 -0.76 -7.18
C ARG A 164 11.97 -1.07 -5.76
N GLY A 165 12.13 -0.06 -4.92
CA GLY A 165 12.40 -0.24 -3.51
C GLY A 165 12.04 1.00 -2.72
N SER A 166 12.12 0.89 -1.41
CA SER A 166 11.97 2.03 -0.52
C SER A 166 12.84 1.84 0.71
N MET A 167 13.36 2.96 1.22
CA MET A 167 14.12 3.01 2.46
C MET A 167 13.58 4.14 3.33
N ARG A 168 13.36 3.84 4.61
CA ARG A 168 13.22 4.84 5.66
C ARG A 168 14.59 5.04 6.28
N ILE A 169 15.06 6.28 6.27
CA ILE A 169 16.39 6.62 6.77
C ILE A 169 16.27 7.64 7.90
N ALA A 170 17.16 7.53 8.88
CA ALA A 170 17.33 8.50 9.95
C ALA A 170 18.72 9.11 9.87
N PHE A 171 18.77 10.44 9.90
CA PHE A 171 20.02 11.19 9.95
C PHE A 171 20.51 11.28 11.39
N THR A 172 21.82 11.21 11.57
CA THR A 172 22.49 11.39 12.87
C THR A 172 23.07 12.80 13.02
N ASP A 173 23.37 13.22 14.24
CA ASP A 173 24.18 14.42 14.54
C ASP A 173 25.69 14.21 14.38
N ILE A 174 26.13 13.11 13.76
CA ILE A 174 27.55 12.85 13.50
C ILE A 174 28.08 13.88 12.50
N GLU A 175 29.12 14.60 12.91
CA GLU A 175 29.88 15.52 12.08
C GLU A 175 31.34 15.54 12.56
N GLN A 176 32.22 14.77 11.91
CA GLN A 176 33.59 14.56 12.38
C GLN A 176 34.61 14.40 11.26
N HIS A 177 35.91 14.49 11.56
CA HIS A 177 36.97 14.44 10.54
C HIS A 177 37.32 13.04 10.04
N SER A 178 37.02 11.99 10.80
CA SER A 178 37.25 10.58 10.44
C SER A 178 35.96 9.89 10.03
N GLU A 179 36.07 8.86 9.18
CA GLU A 179 34.90 8.05 8.84
C GLU A 179 34.28 7.44 10.12
N PRO A 180 32.96 7.58 10.34
CA PRO A 180 32.29 7.09 11.54
C PRO A 180 32.37 5.59 11.69
N ASP A 181 32.64 5.13 12.90
CA ASP A 181 32.55 3.72 13.26
C ASP A 181 31.24 3.38 13.99
N TYR A 182 31.05 2.11 14.32
CA TYR A 182 29.82 1.66 14.98
C TYR A 182 29.56 2.35 16.34
N ASN A 183 30.60 2.69 17.10
CA ASN A 183 30.43 3.37 18.39
C ASN A 183 29.99 4.82 18.20
N ASP A 184 30.45 5.49 17.14
CA ASP A 184 29.98 6.82 16.79
C ASP A 184 28.47 6.81 16.53
N PHE A 185 27.97 5.81 15.79
CA PHE A 185 26.53 5.63 15.58
C PHE A 185 25.75 5.37 16.87
N LEU A 186 26.29 4.53 17.77
CA LEU A 186 25.67 4.26 19.07
C LEU A 186 25.60 5.50 19.99
N ALA A 187 26.61 6.37 19.91
CA ALA A 187 26.68 7.61 20.71
C ALA A 187 25.87 8.76 20.09
N SER A 188 25.57 8.68 18.80
CA SER A 188 24.86 9.72 18.07
C SER A 188 23.38 9.85 18.45
N ARG A 189 22.80 10.99 18.09
CA ARG A 189 21.35 11.25 18.20
C ARG A 189 20.73 11.34 16.81
N LEU A 190 19.51 10.87 16.69
CA LEU A 190 18.72 11.01 15.48
C LEU A 190 18.17 12.44 15.39
N ILE A 191 18.44 13.12 14.27
CA ILE A 191 18.07 14.53 14.08
C ILE A 191 16.97 14.73 13.05
N ASN A 192 16.81 13.81 12.09
CA ASN A 192 15.83 13.92 11.04
C ASN A 192 15.49 12.54 10.45
N PHE A 193 14.33 12.43 9.82
CA PHE A 193 13.85 11.22 9.15
C PHE A 193 13.43 11.55 7.73
N SER A 194 13.77 10.67 6.78
CA SER A 194 13.30 10.77 5.41
C SER A 194 12.75 9.42 4.92
N TRP A 195 11.84 9.51 3.95
CA TRP A 195 11.36 8.37 3.19
C TRP A 195 11.85 8.49 1.75
N GLU A 196 12.68 7.55 1.34
CA GLU A 196 13.32 7.55 0.02
C GLU A 196 12.76 6.42 -0.83
N GLY A 197 12.22 6.77 -2.00
CA GLY A 197 11.79 5.82 -3.02
C GLY A 197 12.91 5.50 -3.99
N VAL A 198 13.18 4.22 -4.23
CA VAL A 198 14.20 3.74 -5.17
C VAL A 198 13.50 3.23 -6.44
N TRP A 199 13.74 3.87 -7.58
CA TRP A 199 13.06 3.57 -8.84
C TRP A 199 14.01 3.15 -9.96
N GLY A 200 13.53 2.28 -10.85
CA GLY A 200 14.24 1.95 -12.09
C GLY A 200 15.54 1.19 -11.87
N GLU A 201 16.57 1.48 -12.67
CA GLU A 201 17.87 0.83 -12.57
C GLU A 201 18.56 1.06 -11.22
N ALA A 202 18.16 2.07 -10.44
CA ALA A 202 18.66 2.33 -9.09
C ALA A 202 18.64 1.08 -8.18
N ASN A 203 17.71 0.14 -8.41
CA ASN A 203 17.63 -1.12 -7.67
C ASN A 203 18.73 -2.13 -8.01
N LYS A 204 19.36 -2.03 -9.19
CA LYS A 204 20.54 -2.84 -9.54
C LYS A 204 21.81 -2.35 -8.81
N TYR A 205 21.80 -1.12 -8.31
CA TYR A 205 22.93 -0.50 -7.59
C TYR A 205 22.80 -0.63 -6.06
N ALA A 206 21.68 -1.18 -5.58
CA ALA A 206 21.57 -1.80 -4.25
C ALA A 206 22.07 -3.26 -4.24
N ALA A 207 22.66 -3.70 -5.37
CA ALA A 207 23.32 -4.98 -5.55
C ALA A 207 24.75 -4.75 -6.03
N PHE A 208 25.69 -5.48 -5.42
CA PHE A 208 27.16 -5.49 -5.52
C PHE A 208 27.88 -5.06 -6.83
N GLU A 209 27.28 -5.07 -8.02
CA GLU A 209 28.01 -4.90 -9.30
C GLU A 209 27.82 -3.54 -10.03
N GLY A 210 27.09 -2.59 -9.46
CA GLY A 210 26.77 -1.33 -10.12
C GLY A 210 27.74 -0.18 -9.84
N LYS A 211 28.57 0.20 -10.82
CA LYS A 211 29.35 1.46 -10.81
C LYS A 211 28.45 2.65 -10.47
N THR A 212 28.87 3.44 -9.48
CA THR A 212 28.26 4.67 -8.94
C THR A 212 27.20 5.33 -9.83
N ALA A 213 25.94 5.31 -9.37
CA ALA A 213 24.88 6.14 -9.94
C ALA A 213 24.11 6.86 -8.82
N ARG A 214 23.93 8.16 -9.05
CA ARG A 214 23.28 9.13 -8.17
C ARG A 214 21.88 8.68 -7.76
N ILE A 215 21.68 8.53 -6.46
CA ILE A 215 20.35 8.62 -5.84
C ILE A 215 19.85 10.03 -6.16
N SER A 216 18.80 10.15 -6.96
CA SER A 216 18.16 11.44 -7.24
C SER A 216 17.35 11.87 -6.02
N THR A 217 18.04 12.23 -4.94
CA THR A 217 17.53 13.18 -3.96
C THR A 217 17.73 14.57 -4.57
N TYR A 218 16.65 15.31 -4.79
CA TYR A 218 16.78 16.74 -4.95
C TYR A 218 17.30 17.34 -3.62
N PRO A 219 18.32 18.21 -3.62
CA PRO A 219 19.71 18.01 -4.00
C PRO A 219 20.60 17.74 -2.77
N LEU A 220 21.14 16.54 -2.63
CA LEU A 220 22.42 16.35 -1.95
C LEU A 220 23.31 15.59 -2.94
N SER A 221 24.39 16.24 -3.38
CA SER A 221 25.31 15.72 -4.39
C SER A 221 26.06 14.50 -3.86
N TYR A 222 25.51 13.31 -4.07
CA TYR A 222 26.18 12.05 -3.79
C TYR A 222 27.07 11.67 -4.97
N ASP A 223 28.36 12.02 -4.93
CA ASP A 223 29.31 11.52 -5.92
C ASP A 223 30.14 10.31 -5.43
N HIS A 224 30.32 10.02 -4.14
CA HIS A 224 31.19 8.89 -3.72
C HIS A 224 30.77 8.25 -2.38
N ALA A 225 29.83 7.32 -2.40
CA ALA A 225 29.72 6.31 -1.33
C ALA A 225 30.47 5.06 -1.81
N LYS A 226 31.52 4.63 -1.09
CA LYS A 226 32.23 3.38 -1.36
C LYS A 226 31.76 2.34 -0.36
N GLU A 227 31.21 1.23 -0.85
CA GLU A 227 30.95 0.04 -0.03
C GLU A 227 32.27 -0.60 0.42
N ARG A 228 32.32 -0.97 1.70
CA ARG A 228 33.40 -1.80 2.26
C ARG A 228 33.02 -3.26 2.06
N VAL A 229 33.70 -3.94 1.13
CA VAL A 229 33.74 -5.41 1.09
C VAL A 229 34.60 -5.86 2.27
N SER A 230 34.10 -6.82 3.05
CA SER A 230 34.85 -7.49 4.13
C SER A 230 36.19 -8.03 3.68
#